data_AF-A0A348N127-F1
#
_entry.id   AF-A0A348N127-F1
#
_cell.length_a   1.000
_cell.length_b   1.000
_cell.length_c   1.000
_cell.angle_alpha   90.00
_cell.angle_beta   90.00
_cell.angle_gamma   90.00
#
_symmetry.space_group_name_H-M   'P 1'
#
loop_
_entity.id
_entity.type
_entity.pdbx_description
1 polymer ?
#
loop_
_entity_poly.entity_id
_entity_poly.type
_entity_poly.pdbx_seq_one_letter_code
_entity_poly.pdbx_strand_id
1 'polypeptide(L)' 'MQAEQNDFWFIPLGGTGEIGMNMNLYGHDGQWLMVDCGITFEKVGPRVQMADPQFIASQRKQ' A
#
# COMPACT_ATOMS: atom_id res chain seq x y z
N MET A 1 14.08 2.66 -4.51
CA MET A 1 13.46 2.57 -5.86
C MET A 1 12.53 3.77 -5.99
N GLN A 2 12.61 4.49 -7.10
CA GLN A 2 11.73 5.61 -7.43
C GLN A 2 11.07 5.32 -8.78
N ALA A 3 9.81 5.77 -8.94
CA ALA A 3 9.14 5.73 -10.23
C ALA A 3 9.62 6.93 -11.05
N GLU A 4 10.31 6.67 -12.17
CA GLU A 4 10.80 7.73 -13.06
C GLU A 4 9.66 8.31 -13.92
N GLN A 5 9.93 9.42 -14.64
CA GLN A 5 8.95 10.11 -15.49
C GLN A 5 8.25 9.19 -16.52
N ASN A 6 8.96 8.19 -17.06
CA ASN A 6 8.40 7.28 -18.07
C ASN A 6 7.84 5.98 -17.47
N ASP A 7 7.92 5.82 -16.16
CA ASP A 7 7.46 4.61 -15.49
C ASP A 7 6.05 4.79 -14.92
N PHE A 8 5.33 3.67 -14.83
CA PHE A 8 4.12 3.57 -14.04
C PHE A 8 4.22 2.34 -13.13
N TRP A 9 4.22 2.59 -11.83
CA TRP A 9 4.42 1.56 -10.81
C TRP A 9 3.08 1.26 -10.14
N PHE A 10 2.75 -0.03 -10.02
CA PHE A 10 1.64 -0.50 -9.21
C PHE A 10 2.17 -1.46 -8.15
N ILE A 11 1.89 -1.16 -6.88
CA ILE A 11 2.33 -1.97 -5.74
C ILE A 11 1.12 -2.26 -4.85
N PRO A 12 0.61 -3.51 -4.85
CA PRO A 12 -0.42 -3.92 -3.92
C PRO A 12 0.20 -4.28 -2.57
N LEU A 13 0.08 -3.39 -1.57
CA LEU A 13 0.54 -3.66 -0.21
C LEU A 13 -0.43 -4.55 0.58
N GLY A 14 -1.72 -4.57 0.22
CA GLY A 14 -2.71 -5.45 0.82
C GLY A 14 -3.98 -5.58 -0.01
N GLY A 15 -4.75 -6.65 0.23
CA GLY A 15 -5.99 -6.96 -0.49
C GLY A 15 -5.81 -7.77 -1.79
N THR A 16 -4.58 -7.99 -2.26
CA THR A 16 -4.34 -8.86 -3.42
C THR A 16 -4.32 -10.32 -2.99
N GLY A 17 -5.25 -11.11 -3.54
CA GLY A 17 -5.38 -12.54 -3.23
C GLY A 17 -6.09 -12.84 -1.90
N GLU A 18 -6.64 -11.82 -1.24
CA GLU A 18 -7.33 -11.93 0.05
C GLU A 18 -8.55 -10.99 0.11
N ILE A 19 -9.35 -11.09 1.18
CA ILE A 19 -10.50 -10.23 1.41
C ILE A 19 -10.17 -9.20 2.50
N GLY A 20 -10.30 -7.92 2.18
CA GLY A 20 -10.02 -6.82 3.09
C GLY A 20 -8.55 -6.40 3.08
N MET A 21 -8.14 -5.58 4.06
CA MET A 21 -6.76 -5.08 4.16
C MET A 21 -6.26 -4.31 2.93
N ASN A 22 -7.17 -3.76 2.11
CA ASN A 22 -6.83 -3.08 0.86
C ASN A 22 -5.90 -1.90 1.09
N MET A 23 -4.74 -1.91 0.43
CA MET A 23 -3.83 -0.77 0.37
C MET A 23 -3.01 -0.88 -0.91
N ASN A 24 -3.24 0.02 -1.85
CA ASN A 24 -2.57 0.02 -3.15
C ASN A 24 -1.79 1.31 -3.36
N LEU A 25 -0.63 1.21 -4.01
CA LEU A 25 0.18 2.36 -4.38
C LEU A 25 0.31 2.45 -5.90
N TYR A 26 0.16 3.67 -6.38
CA TYR A 26 0.45 4.07 -7.75
C TYR A 26 1.60 5.06 -7.72
N GLY A 27 2.66 4.78 -8.49
CA GLY A 27 3.85 5.64 -8.57
C GLY A 27 4.09 6.11 -10.01
N HIS A 28 4.35 7.40 -10.18
CA HIS A 28 4.70 8.01 -11.46
C HIS A 28 5.41 9.35 -11.23
N ASP A 29 6.47 9.63 -12.00
CA ASP A 29 7.16 10.93 -11.98
C ASP A 29 7.60 11.38 -10.56
N GLY A 30 8.22 10.46 -9.81
CA GLY A 30 8.65 10.67 -8.43
C GLY A 30 7.51 10.84 -7.42
N GLN A 31 6.25 10.91 -7.87
CA GLN A 31 5.08 11.07 -7.03
C GLN A 31 4.41 9.73 -6.72
N TRP A 32 3.73 9.68 -5.58
CA TRP A 32 3.00 8.50 -5.12
C TRP A 32 1.57 8.85 -4.75
N LEU A 33 0.64 8.00 -5.19
CA LEU A 33 -0.75 7.99 -4.76
C LEU A 33 -1.03 6.69 -4.01
N MET A 34 -1.35 6.80 -2.72
CA MET A 34 -1.90 5.71 -1.93
C MET A 34 -3.42 5.71 -2.07
N VAL A 35 -3.99 4.55 -2.39
CA VAL A 35 -5.44 4.33 -2.47
C VAL A 35 -5.83 3.29 -1.42
N ASP A 36 -6.85 3.64 -0.66
CA ASP A 36 -7.36 2.93 0.52
C ASP A 36 -6.39 2.80 1.70
N CYS A 37 -6.99 2.63 2.88
CA CYS A 37 -6.34 2.23 4.12
C CYS A 37 -7.22 1.15 4.78
N GLY A 38 -7.53 0.11 4.03
CA GLY A 38 -8.44 -0.95 4.44
C GLY A 38 -7.92 -1.71 5.65
N ILE A 39 -8.87 -2.19 6.45
CA ILE A 39 -8.60 -3.09 7.57
C ILE A 39 -9.25 -4.45 7.32
N THR A 40 -8.82 -5.45 8.08
CA THR A 40 -9.53 -6.71 8.24
C THR A 40 -9.50 -7.15 9.70
N PHE A 41 -10.20 -8.22 10.03
CA PHE A 41 -10.21 -8.81 11.36
C PHE A 41 -9.53 -10.17 11.34
N GLU A 42 -8.78 -10.48 12.40
CA GLU A 42 -8.29 -11.83 12.62
C GLU A 42 -9.48 -12.82 12.67
N LYS A 43 -9.29 -14.04 12.16
CA LYS A 43 -10.35 -15.06 12.16
C LYS A 43 -10.80 -15.44 13.58
N VAL A 44 -9.93 -15.24 14.58
CA VAL A 44 -10.20 -15.54 15.98
C VAL A 44 -9.76 -14.35 16.83
N GLY A 45 -10.70 -13.76 17.55
CA GLY A 45 -10.45 -12.64 18.46
C GLY A 45 -10.66 -11.25 17.84
N PRO A 46 -10.77 -10.19 18.66
CA PRO A 46 -11.17 -8.85 18.22
C PRO A 46 -9.98 -8.01 17.73
N ARG A 47 -9.04 -8.62 17.00
CA ARG A 47 -7.82 -7.93 16.55
C ARG A 47 -8.00 -7.45 15.12
N VAL A 48 -7.69 -6.18 14.91
CA VAL A 48 -7.68 -5.54 13.59
C VAL A 48 -6.30 -5.75 12.96
N GLN A 49 -6.30 -6.01 11.66
CA GLN A 49 -5.09 -6.12 10.84
C GLN A 49 -5.13 -5.10 9.70
N MET A 50 -3.95 -4.62 9.31
CA MET A 50 -3.75 -3.66 8.23
C MET A 50 -2.46 -4.00 7.47
N ALA A 51 -2.39 -3.57 6.21
CA ALA A 51 -1.19 -3.70 5.40
C ALA A 51 -0.05 -2.86 6.00
N ASP A 52 1.19 -3.31 5.83
CA ASP A 52 2.38 -2.60 6.31
C ASP A 52 2.71 -1.42 5.38
N PRO A 53 2.61 -0.16 5.85
CA PRO A 53 2.90 1.01 5.03
C PRO A 53 4.40 1.38 5.01
N GLN A 54 5.30 0.56 5.57
CA GLN A 54 6.70 0.93 5.74
C GLN A 54 7.38 1.34 4.42
N PHE A 55 7.05 0.67 3.30
CA PHE A 55 7.59 1.02 1.99
C PHE A 55 7.35 2.50 1.64
N ILE A 56 6.11 2.96 1.67
CA ILE A 56 5.75 4.33 1.29
C ILE A 56 6.11 5.35 2.38
N ALA A 57 6.03 4.96 3.65
CA ALA A 57 6.49 5.81 4.75
C ALA A 57 7.98 6.18 4.62
N SER A 58 8.80 5.28 4.08
CA SER A 58 10.23 5.52 3.85
C SER A 58 10.53 6.54 2.74
N GLN A 59 9.58 6.77 1.83
CA GLN A 59 9.72 7.69 0.70
C GLN A 59 9.42 9.15 1.06
N ARG A 60 8.91 9.43 2.27
CA ARG A 60 8.46 10.76 2.71
C ARG A 60 9.57 11.81 2.88
N LYS A 61 10.84 11.40 2.82
CA LYS A 61 12.02 12.26 3.00
C LYS A 61 12.84 12.48 1.73
N GLN A 62 12.35 12.00 0.58
CA GLN A 62 12.98 12.22 -0.72
C GLN A 62 12.37 13.43 -1.42
#